data_AF-A0A820ZBI6-F1
#
_entry.id   AF-A0A820ZBI6-F1
#
_cell.length_a   1.000
_cell.length_b   1.000
_cell.length_c   1.000
_cell.angle_alpha   90.00
_cell.angle_beta   90.00
_cell.angle_gamma   90.00
#
_symmetry.space_group_name_H-M   'P 1'
#
loop_
_entity.id
_entity.type
_entity.pdbx_description
1 polymer ?
#
loop_
_entity_poly.entity_id
_entity_poly.type
_entity_poly.pdbx_seq_one_letter_code
_entity_poly.pdbx_strand_id
1 'polypeptide(L)'
;DEYIFKLNKATTTSKYWICAHTACSAKIHTNTNNQLTKMTDEHSHVPEKETIVVREFREKIKQRAIEETTPIPRIYDEECAKAMLSTAAIAVLPSEREISKPLLSLSLY
;
A
#
# COMPACT_ATOMS: atom_id res chain seq x y z
N ASP A 1 -3.21 -6.38 9.62
CA ASP A 1 -4.30 -5.38 9.73
C ASP A 1 -4.77 -4.93 8.37
N GLU A 2 -6.08 -4.74 8.24
CA GLU A 2 -6.75 -4.25 7.02
C GLU A 2 -6.92 -2.71 7.04
N TYR A 3 -6.09 -2.03 7.84
CA TYR A 3 -6.11 -0.59 8.03
C TYR A 3 -4.75 0.02 7.66
N ILE A 4 -4.80 1.22 7.06
CA ILE A 4 -3.59 1.94 6.66
C ILE A 4 -3.16 2.84 7.81
N PHE A 5 -1.89 2.69 8.20
CA PHE A 5 -1.25 3.55 9.19
C PHE A 5 -0.18 4.43 8.54
N LYS A 6 -0.03 5.65 9.05
CA LYS A 6 1.04 6.58 8.71
C LYS A 6 1.96 6.77 9.90
N LEU A 7 3.26 6.86 9.64
CA LEU A 7 4.25 7.12 10.69
C LEU A 7 4.03 8.54 11.22
N ASN A 8 3.74 8.65 12.51
CA ASN A 8 3.58 9.93 13.19
C ASN A 8 4.89 10.40 13.80
N LYS A 9 5.58 9.50 14.51
CA LYS A 9 6.86 9.79 15.18
C LYS A 9 7.72 8.54 15.24
N ALA A 10 9.02 8.68 15.06
CA ALA A 10 9.99 7.64 15.37
C ALA A 10 10.92 8.13 16.49
N THR A 11 11.17 7.26 17.47
CA THR A 11 12.20 7.42 18.49
C THR A 11 13.28 6.35 18.25
N THR A 12 14.37 6.42 19.01
CA THR A 12 15.46 5.43 18.97
C THR A 12 15.01 4.02 19.34
N THR A 13 13.89 3.87 20.04
CA THR A 13 13.39 2.59 20.55
C THR A 13 12.04 2.17 19.98
N SER A 14 11.24 3.10 19.46
CA SER A 14 9.87 2.82 19.02
C SER A 14 9.40 3.74 17.91
N LYS A 15 8.49 3.24 17.09
CA LYS A 15 7.79 3.99 16.05
C LYS A 15 6.32 4.08 16.43
N TYR A 16 5.78 5.28 16.34
CA TYR A 16 4.41 5.64 16.64
C TYR A 16 3.70 5.88 15.33
N TRP A 17 2.62 5.14 15.10
CA TRP A 17 1.82 5.21 13.90
C TRP A 17 0.39 5.58 14.26
N ILE A 18 -0.22 6.37 13.40
CA ILE A 18 -1.62 6.78 13.52
C ILE A 18 -2.37 6.31 12.29
N CYS A 19 -3.66 6.05 12.43
CA CYS A 19 -4.48 5.72 11.27
C CYS A 19 -4.38 6.83 10.20
N ALA A 20 -4.34 6.42 8.93
CA ALA A 20 -4.29 7.37 7.82
C ALA A 20 -5.61 8.12 7.64
N HIS A 21 -6.73 7.51 8.05
CA HIS A 21 -8.07 8.09 7.96
C HIS A 21 -8.21 9.30 8.89
N THR A 22 -8.63 10.45 8.34
CA THR A 22 -8.62 11.76 9.03
C THR A 22 -9.54 11.83 10.24
N ALA A 23 -10.65 11.10 10.23
CA ALA A 23 -11.60 11.01 11.34
C ALA A 23 -11.32 9.83 12.30
N CYS A 24 -10.18 9.16 12.16
CA CYS A 24 -9.83 8.00 12.99
C CYS A 24 -8.75 8.34 14.02
N SER A 25 -8.99 7.96 15.28
CA SER A 25 -8.05 8.18 16.38
C SER A 25 -7.16 6.97 16.69
N ALA A 26 -7.29 5.86 15.95
CA ALA A 26 -6.54 4.63 16.21
C ALA A 26 -5.03 4.83 16.06
N LYS A 27 -4.26 4.25 17.00
CA LYS A 27 -2.80 4.39 17.08
C LYS A 27 -2.16 3.05 17.37
N ILE A 28 -1.04 2.80 16.71
CA ILE A 28 -0.21 1.63 16.98
C ILE A 28 1.23 2.05 17.25
N HIS A 29 1.90 1.32 18.14
CA HIS A 29 3.31 1.49 18.41
C HIS A 29 4.02 0.22 17.99
N THR A 30 5.09 0.36 17.22
CA THR A 30 5.99 -0.75 16.90
C THR A 30 7.36 -0.49 17.49
N ASN A 31 8.15 -1.54 17.71
CA ASN A 31 9.57 -1.37 17.99
C ASN A 31 10.34 -0.95 16.70
N THR A 32 11.66 -0.78 16.84
CA THR A 32 12.56 -0.48 15.70
C THR A 32 12.56 -1.57 14.64
N ASN A 33 12.31 -2.82 15.03
CA ASN A 33 12.16 -3.99 14.15
C ASN A 33 10.74 -4.14 13.56
N ASN A 34 9.91 -3.10 13.64
CA ASN A 34 8.53 -3.07 13.15
C ASN A 34 7.59 -4.13 13.79
N GLN A 35 7.94 -4.69 14.94
CA GLN A 35 7.05 -5.57 15.69
C GLN A 35 6.06 -4.74 16.49
N LEU A 36 4.77 -5.10 16.43
CA LEU A 36 3.71 -4.41 17.16
C LEU A 36 3.91 -4.57 18.66
N THR A 37 4.10 -3.45 19.35
CA THR A 37 4.27 -3.39 20.81
C THR A 37 2.97 -3.01 21.50
N LYS A 38 2.18 -2.12 20.89
CA LYS A 38 0.92 -1.64 21.47
C LYS A 38 -0.06 -1.22 20.39
N MET A 39 -1.34 -1.50 20.59
CA MET A 39 -2.45 -0.95 19.82
C MET A 39 -3.36 -0.19 20.79
N THR A 40 -3.80 1.00 20.38
CA THR A 40 -4.64 1.87 21.20
C THR A 40 -5.80 2.36 20.33
N ASP A 41 -7.00 2.29 20.89
CA ASP A 41 -8.28 2.67 20.28
C ASP A 41 -8.80 1.76 19.16
N GLU A 42 -10.12 1.67 19.07
CA GLU A 42 -10.84 0.98 17.99
C GLU A 42 -10.99 1.91 16.78
N HIS A 43 -11.00 1.34 15.58
CA HIS A 43 -11.20 2.11 14.36
C HIS A 43 -12.64 2.60 14.25
N SER A 44 -12.82 3.91 14.08
CA SER A 44 -14.12 4.56 13.83
C SER A 44 -14.62 4.43 12.39
N HIS A 45 -14.01 3.57 11.57
CA HIS A 45 -14.35 3.37 10.16
C HIS A 45 -14.14 1.91 9.76
N VAL A 46 -14.77 1.53 8.66
CA VAL A 46 -14.58 0.20 8.06
C VAL A 46 -13.19 0.08 7.42
N PRO A 47 -12.59 -1.13 7.38
CA PRO A 47 -11.30 -1.34 6.74
C PRO A 47 -11.34 -1.01 5.25
N GLU A 48 -10.32 -0.30 4.77
CA GLU A 48 -10.17 0.09 3.36
C GLU A 48 -9.47 -1.01 2.56
N LYS A 49 -10.05 -2.22 2.56
CA LYS A 49 -9.44 -3.43 1.98
C LYS A 49 -9.05 -3.24 0.51
N GLU A 50 -9.93 -2.60 -0.25
CA GLU A 50 -9.73 -2.36 -1.68
C GLU A 50 -8.54 -1.43 -1.92
N THR A 51 -8.40 -0.38 -1.11
CA THR A 51 -7.25 0.54 -1.16
C THR A 51 -5.94 -0.17 -0.87
N ILE A 52 -5.93 -1.12 0.08
CA ILE A 52 -4.76 -1.93 0.40
C ILE A 52 -4.41 -2.84 -0.78
N VAL A 53 -5.39 -3.56 -1.32
CA VAL A 53 -5.20 -4.44 -2.48
C VAL A 53 -4.67 -3.67 -3.69
N VAL A 54 -5.23 -2.49 -3.97
CA VAL A 54 -4.74 -1.59 -5.03
C VAL A 54 -3.30 -1.17 -4.80
N ARG A 55 -2.94 -0.82 -3.56
CA ARG A 55 -1.58 -0.43 -3.20
C ARG A 55 -0.61 -1.59 -3.39
N GLU A 56 -0.94 -2.78 -2.90
CA GLU A 56 -0.13 -4.00 -3.05
C GLU A 56 0.05 -4.37 -4.52
N PHE A 57 -1.02 -4.31 -5.31
CA PHE A 57 -0.99 -4.54 -6.75
C PHE A 57 -0.01 -3.59 -7.45
N ARG A 58 -0.09 -2.29 -7.13
CA ARG A 58 0.81 -1.28 -7.68
C ARG A 58 2.26 -1.54 -7.32
N GLU A 59 2.56 -1.83 -6.06
CA GLU A 59 3.93 -2.11 -5.61
C GLU A 59 4.49 -3.38 -6.26
N LYS A 60 3.66 -4.42 -6.44
CA LYS A 60 4.06 -5.65 -7.14
C LYS A 60 4.44 -5.41 -8.59
N ILE A 61 3.66 -4.61 -9.32
CA ILE A 61 3.98 -4.24 -10.71
C ILE A 61 5.27 -3.43 -10.75
N LYS A 62 5.44 -2.46 -9.85
CA LYS A 62 6.68 -1.66 -9.78
C LYS A 62 7.90 -2.53 -9.50
N GLN A 63 7.79 -3.46 -8.55
CA GLN A 63 8.88 -4.35 -8.20
C GLN A 63 9.29 -5.20 -9.41
N ARG A 64 8.33 -5.83 -10.09
CA ARG A 64 8.59 -6.59 -11.32
C ARG A 64 9.13 -5.71 -12.45
N ALA A 65 8.67 -4.49 -12.60
CA ALA A 65 9.14 -3.57 -13.63
C ALA A 65 10.59 -3.10 -13.41
N ILE A 66 11.07 -3.14 -12.16
CA ILE A 66 12.47 -2.83 -11.82
C ILE A 66 13.34 -4.09 -11.99
N GLU A 67 12.83 -5.26 -11.60
CA GLU A 67 13.58 -6.52 -11.61
C GLU A 67 13.63 -7.20 -12.99
N GLU A 68 12.57 -7.05 -13.79
CA GLU A 68 12.44 -7.68 -15.09
C GLU A 68 12.56 -6.66 -16.22
N THR A 69 13.05 -7.11 -17.37
CA THR A 69 13.03 -6.31 -18.62
C THR A 69 11.66 -6.32 -19.30
N THR A 70 10.66 -6.96 -18.68
CA THR A 70 9.30 -7.07 -19.19
C THR A 70 8.63 -5.69 -19.16
N PRO A 71 8.00 -5.23 -20.27
CA PRO A 71 7.31 -3.95 -20.28
C PRO A 71 6.16 -3.89 -19.26
N ILE A 72 5.99 -2.72 -18.61
CA ILE A 72 4.92 -2.47 -17.62
C ILE A 72 3.53 -2.87 -18.11
N PRO A 73 3.11 -2.60 -19.37
CA PRO A 73 1.80 -3.04 -19.85
C PRO A 73 1.60 -4.56 -19.77
N ARG A 74 2.64 -5.32 -20.08
CA ARG A 74 2.58 -6.79 -20.04
C ARG A 74 2.56 -7.32 -18.61
N ILE A 75 3.37 -6.73 -17.72
CA ILE A 75 3.32 -7.05 -16.29
C ILE A 75 1.92 -6.75 -15.73
N TYR A 76 1.33 -5.61 -16.11
CA TYR A 76 0.00 -5.22 -15.68
C TYR A 76 -1.08 -6.22 -16.10
N ASP A 77 -1.09 -6.64 -17.36
CA ASP A 77 -2.07 -7.62 -17.87
C ASP A 77 -1.90 -8.97 -17.17
N GLU A 78 -0.66 -9.43 -16.97
CA GLU A 78 -0.37 -10.67 -16.25
C GLU A 78 -0.82 -10.60 -14.78
N GLU A 79 -0.56 -9.49 -14.09
CA GLU A 79 -0.98 -9.32 -12.71
C GLU A 79 -2.51 -9.16 -12.61
N CYS A 80 -3.18 -8.49 -13.56
CA CYS A 80 -4.64 -8.46 -13.64
C CYS A 80 -5.23 -9.86 -13.84
N ALA A 81 -4.62 -10.68 -14.71
CA ALA A 81 -5.08 -12.04 -14.97
C ALA A 81 -4.88 -12.98 -13.76
N LYS A 82 -3.80 -12.77 -12.99
CA LYS A 82 -3.52 -13.54 -11.76
C LYS A 82 -4.36 -13.07 -10.57
N ALA A 83 -4.64 -11.77 -10.50
CA ALA A 83 -5.36 -11.20 -9.39
C ALA A 83 -6.84 -11.58 -9.54
N MET A 84 -7.28 -12.59 -8.80
CA MET A 84 -8.70 -12.93 -8.63
C MET A 84 -9.38 -11.85 -7.77
N LEU A 85 -9.41 -10.62 -8.30
CA LEU A 85 -9.95 -9.46 -7.62
C LEU A 85 -11.48 -9.52 -7.61
N SER A 86 -12.07 -9.04 -6.52
CA SER A 86 -13.51 -8.82 -6.46
C SER A 86 -13.91 -7.71 -7.45
N THR A 87 -15.18 -7.69 -7.88
CA THR A 87 -15.70 -6.67 -8.79
C THR A 87 -15.47 -5.24 -8.27
N ALA A 88 -15.56 -5.06 -6.95
CA ALA A 88 -15.32 -3.78 -6.30
C ALA A 88 -13.84 -3.35 -6.36
N ALA A 89 -12.91 -4.29 -6.12
CA ALA A 89 -11.48 -4.04 -6.28
C ALA A 89 -11.06 -3.75 -7.73
N ILE A 90 -11.72 -4.38 -8.72
CA ILE A 90 -11.50 -4.08 -10.15
C ILE A 90 -11.92 -2.64 -10.48
N ALA A 91 -13.01 -2.15 -9.90
CA ALA A 91 -13.52 -0.80 -10.17
C ALA A 91 -12.59 0.31 -9.66
N VAL A 92 -11.79 0.03 -8.64
CA VAL A 92 -10.81 0.98 -8.07
C VAL A 92 -9.37 0.70 -8.50
N LEU A 93 -9.16 -0.29 -9.38
CA LEU A 93 -7.84 -0.65 -9.86
C LEU A 93 -7.23 0.50 -10.69
N PRO A 94 -6.02 0.97 -10.38
CA PRO A 94 -5.38 2.05 -11.12
C PRO A 94 -5.01 1.59 -12.53
N SER A 95 -5.11 2.49 -13.50
CA SER A 95 -4.72 2.17 -14.87
C SER A 95 -3.20 1.97 -15.01
N GLU A 96 -2.79 1.17 -16.00
CA GLU A 96 -1.37 0.98 -16.37
C GLU A 96 -0.60 2.30 -16.47
N ARG A 97 -1.20 3.33 -17.07
CA ARG A 97 -0.62 4.67 -17.22
C ARG A 97 -0.35 5.35 -15.88
N GLU A 98 -1.21 5.19 -14.89
CA GLU A 98 -1.04 5.75 -13.54
C GLU A 98 0.03 5.02 -12.73
N ILE A 99 0.28 3.75 -13.06
CA ILE A 99 1.37 2.97 -12.50
C ILE A 99 2.70 3.31 -13.17
N SER A 100 2.69 3.59 -14.47
CA SER A 100 3.90 3.96 -15.25
C SER A 100 4.43 5.36 -14.92
N LYS A 101 3.55 6.36 -14.73
CA LYS A 101 3.92 7.75 -14.35
C LYS A 101 4.97 7.86 -13.22
N PRO A 102 4.79 7.24 -12.03
CA PRO A 102 5.77 7.33 -10.95
C PRO A 102 7.10 6.60 -11.27
N LEU A 103 7.10 5.53 -12.08
CA LEU A 103 8.32 4.81 -12.45
C LEU A 103 9.20 5.64 -13.38
N LEU A 104 8.59 6.37 -14.33
CA LEU A 104 9.29 7.32 -15.18
C LEU A 104 9.85 8.53 -14.40
N SER A 105 9.23 8.88 -13.26
CA SER A 105 9.78 9.93 -12.37
C SER A 105 10.98 9.45 -11.54
N LEU A 106 11.13 8.14 -11.33
CA LEU A 106 12.26 7.54 -10.63
C LEU A 106 13.48 7.33 -11.55
N SER A 107 13.29 7.30 -12.88
CA SER A 107 14.38 7.18 -13.86
C SER A 107 15.05 8.51 -14.24
N LEU A 108 14.72 9.61 -13.54
CA LEU A 108 15.25 10.95 -13.79
C LEU A 108 16.18 11.49 -12.68
N TYR A 109 16.61 10.64 -11.75
CA TYR A 109 17.59 10.98 -10.71
C TYR A 109 18.77 10.03 -10.71
#